data_AF-A0A453C431-F1
#
_entry.id   AF-A0A453C431-F1
#
_cell.length_a   1.000
_cell.length_b   1.000
_cell.length_c   1.000
_cell.angle_alpha   90.00
_cell.angle_beta   90.00
_cell.angle_gamma   90.00
#
_symmetry.space_group_name_H-M   'P 1'
#
loop_
_entity.id
_entity.type
_entity.pdbx_description
1 polymer ?
#
loop_
_entity_poly.entity_id
_entity_poly.type
_entity_poly.pdbx_seq_one_letter_code
_entity_poly.pdbx_strand_id
1 'polypeptide(L)'
;SALPISSPQTMASPIFLVGPTPADHESTAQLEKHLREAGLHESAEETAAREDVLRDLQGIVDRWVKQLTTQREYPDGMAEHATALLLPFGSYRLGVHGRGSDVDALVVGPAYVDRHHDFFDVLGGVLAETEAVTELQLVPGAYVPVIKMRFRGVQVDLLYASVCLPAVPMDLDLRGRSVLCGLDMATVRSLNGVRVADEILRLVPEAGAFRTTLRCVKHWAKARGIYSNAMGFVGGVGWAILVARVCQLYPNAAPSMLVPRFFRIFSQWKWPSPVMLKDIEHDDDGGEMPLGLPVWDPRRNPRATGATSCPSSRRHTPA
;
A
#
# COMPACT_ATOMS: atom_id res chain seq x y z
N SER A 1 36.43 -10.28 28.40
CA SER A 1 36.24 -9.62 27.10
C SER A 1 34.79 -9.75 26.67
N ALA A 2 34.05 -8.65 26.73
CA ALA A 2 32.67 -8.60 26.30
C ALA A 2 32.60 -8.79 24.77
N LEU A 3 31.74 -9.71 24.32
CA LEU A 3 31.45 -9.91 22.91
C LEU A 3 30.82 -8.63 22.33
N PRO A 4 31.21 -8.20 21.12
CA PRO A 4 30.64 -7.01 20.52
C PRO A 4 29.16 -7.23 20.21
N ILE A 5 28.36 -6.23 20.57
CA ILE A 5 26.94 -6.09 20.23
C ILE A 5 26.86 -6.17 18.70
N SER A 6 26.13 -7.17 18.20
CA SER A 6 25.95 -7.42 16.78
C SER A 6 25.41 -6.18 16.07
N SER A 7 26.11 -5.76 15.02
CA SER A 7 25.72 -4.69 14.10
C SER A 7 24.27 -4.86 13.62
N PRO A 8 23.53 -3.77 13.38
CA PRO A 8 22.22 -3.86 12.72
C PRO A 8 22.41 -4.58 11.39
N GLN A 9 21.58 -5.59 11.13
CA GLN A 9 21.66 -6.43 9.94
C GLN A 9 21.69 -5.54 8.69
N THR A 10 22.89 -5.36 8.14
CA THR A 10 23.10 -4.84 6.79
C THR A 10 22.27 -5.69 5.84
N MET A 11 21.56 -5.03 4.91
CA MET A 11 20.77 -5.63 3.83
C MET A 11 21.35 -6.98 3.39
N ALA A 12 20.77 -8.07 3.89
CA ALA A 12 21.33 -9.39 3.67
C ALA A 12 21.45 -9.68 2.17
N SER A 13 22.67 -9.98 1.73
CA SER A 13 22.92 -10.51 0.38
C SER A 13 22.04 -11.74 0.13
N PRO A 14 21.70 -12.05 -1.15
CA PRO A 14 20.89 -13.21 -1.48
C PRO A 14 21.45 -14.46 -0.78
N ILE A 15 20.58 -15.20 -0.07
CA ILE A 15 20.99 -16.42 0.63
C ILE A 15 21.28 -17.52 -0.39
N PHE A 16 20.51 -17.54 -1.48
CA PHE A 16 20.65 -18.56 -2.50
C PHE A 16 20.25 -18.04 -3.88
N LEU A 17 21.10 -18.25 -4.87
CA LEU A 17 20.91 -17.78 -6.25
C LEU A 17 20.47 -18.88 -7.23
N VAL A 18 20.30 -20.12 -6.76
CA VAL A 18 19.91 -21.23 -7.64
C VAL A 18 18.46 -21.07 -8.08
N GLY A 19 18.25 -21.19 -9.40
CA GLY A 19 16.93 -21.15 -10.03
C GLY A 19 16.15 -22.46 -9.87
N PRO A 20 14.88 -22.47 -10.33
CA PRO A 20 14.03 -23.65 -10.28
C PRO A 20 14.52 -24.79 -11.18
N THR A 21 14.29 -26.01 -10.72
CA THR A 21 14.38 -27.24 -11.51
C THR A 21 13.07 -27.48 -12.30
N PRO A 22 13.04 -28.40 -13.28
CA PRO A 22 11.79 -28.79 -13.94
C PRO A 22 10.69 -29.24 -12.96
N ALA A 23 11.06 -29.93 -11.88
CA ALA A 23 10.12 -30.35 -10.83
C ALA A 23 9.56 -29.15 -10.03
N ASP A 24 10.36 -28.11 -9.80
CA ASP A 24 9.90 -26.88 -9.15
C ASP A 24 8.90 -26.12 -10.04
N HIS A 25 9.11 -26.13 -11.36
CA HIS A 25 8.17 -25.56 -12.32
C HIS A 25 6.84 -26.33 -12.36
N GLU A 26 6.89 -27.65 -12.36
CA GLU A 26 5.68 -28.48 -12.27
C GLU A 26 4.91 -28.21 -10.97
N SER A 27 5.62 -28.16 -9.84
CA SER A 27 5.04 -27.82 -8.54
C SER A 27 4.44 -26.41 -8.52
N THR A 28 5.07 -25.46 -9.21
CA THR A 28 4.54 -24.09 -9.38
C THR A 28 3.25 -24.10 -10.19
N ALA A 29 3.21 -24.85 -11.30
CA ALA A 29 2.00 -24.95 -12.12
C ALA A 29 0.83 -25.57 -11.34
N GLN A 30 1.09 -26.58 -10.51
CA GLN A 30 0.10 -27.17 -9.61
C GLN A 30 -0.40 -26.16 -8.57
N LEU A 31 0.51 -25.38 -7.96
CA LEU A 31 0.16 -24.31 -7.03
C LEU A 31 -0.74 -23.28 -7.70
N GLU A 32 -0.37 -22.78 -8.89
CA GLU A 32 -1.19 -21.79 -9.59
C GLU A 32 -2.56 -22.33 -9.98
N LYS A 33 -2.64 -23.59 -10.42
CA LYS A 33 -3.92 -24.25 -10.68
C LYS A 33 -4.81 -24.23 -9.43
N HIS A 34 -4.25 -24.62 -8.28
CA HIS A 34 -4.97 -24.60 -7.01
C HIS A 34 -5.44 -23.19 -6.62
N LEU A 35 -4.60 -22.16 -6.80
CA LEU A 35 -4.98 -20.77 -6.51
C LEU A 35 -6.10 -20.27 -7.42
N ARG A 36 -6.13 -20.68 -8.70
CA ARG A 36 -7.21 -20.37 -9.64
C ARG A 36 -8.51 -21.07 -9.24
N GLU A 37 -8.46 -22.36 -8.91
CA GLU A 37 -9.61 -23.14 -8.44
C GLU A 37 -10.20 -22.60 -7.13
N ALA A 38 -9.35 -22.06 -6.25
CA ALA A 38 -9.76 -21.36 -5.03
C ALA A 38 -10.35 -19.95 -5.27
N GLY A 39 -10.48 -19.50 -6.52
CA GLY A 39 -11.05 -18.19 -6.87
C GLY A 39 -10.19 -17.00 -6.48
N LEU A 40 -8.87 -17.17 -6.37
CA LEU A 40 -7.92 -16.12 -5.98
C LEU A 40 -7.40 -15.30 -7.16
N HIS A 41 -7.80 -15.68 -8.36
CA HIS A 41 -7.59 -14.92 -9.58
C HIS A 41 -8.92 -14.32 -10.01
N GLU A 42 -8.87 -13.06 -10.42
CA GLU A 42 -10.01 -12.35 -10.96
C GLU A 42 -10.32 -12.84 -12.38
N SER A 43 -11.59 -12.83 -12.77
CA SER A 43 -11.97 -13.11 -14.16
C SER A 43 -11.61 -11.94 -15.08
N ALA A 44 -11.58 -12.19 -16.39
CA ALA A 44 -11.31 -11.12 -17.37
C ALA A 44 -12.42 -10.05 -17.33
N GLU A 45 -13.67 -10.46 -17.09
CA GLU A 45 -14.82 -9.57 -16.99
C GLU A 45 -14.75 -8.69 -15.73
N GLU A 46 -14.39 -9.27 -14.59
CA GLU A 46 -14.21 -8.52 -13.33
C GLU A 46 -13.04 -7.52 -13.46
N THR A 47 -11.96 -7.91 -14.14
CA THR A 47 -10.82 -7.01 -14.43
C THR A 47 -11.27 -5.83 -15.30
N ALA A 48 -11.97 -6.11 -16.41
CA ALA A 48 -12.47 -5.07 -17.32
C ALA A 48 -13.45 -4.12 -16.61
N ALA A 49 -14.32 -4.65 -15.76
CA ALA A 49 -15.26 -3.83 -14.99
C ALA A 49 -14.54 -2.84 -14.05
N ARG A 50 -13.43 -3.25 -13.41
CA ARG A 50 -12.62 -2.34 -12.58
C ARG A 50 -11.90 -1.28 -13.41
N GLU A 51 -11.37 -1.66 -14.57
CA GLU A 51 -10.73 -0.71 -15.48
C GLU A 51 -11.72 0.35 -15.98
N ASP A 52 -12.95 -0.05 -16.30
CA ASP A 52 -14.01 0.88 -16.70
C ASP A 52 -14.43 1.80 -15.53
N VAL A 53 -14.55 1.26 -14.31
CA VAL A 53 -14.82 2.07 -13.11
C VAL A 53 -13.72 3.11 -12.86
N LEU A 54 -12.44 2.72 -12.96
CA LEU A 54 -11.31 3.64 -12.78
C LEU A 54 -11.29 4.72 -13.87
N ARG A 55 -11.56 4.35 -15.13
CA ARG A 55 -11.63 5.29 -16.26
C ARG A 55 -12.73 6.33 -16.07
N ASP A 56 -13.92 5.89 -15.68
CA ASP A 56 -15.06 6.79 -15.48
C ASP A 56 -14.89 7.66 -14.25
N LEU A 57 -14.31 7.11 -13.17
CA LEU A 57 -13.98 7.88 -11.98
C LEU A 57 -12.91 8.95 -12.25
N GLN A 58 -11.88 8.64 -13.04
CA GLN A 58 -10.91 9.64 -13.51
C GLN A 58 -11.63 10.76 -14.28
N GLY A 59 -12.57 10.42 -15.16
CA GLY A 59 -13.38 11.42 -15.88
C GLY A 59 -14.25 12.29 -14.98
N ILE A 60 -14.79 11.75 -13.88
CA ILE A 60 -15.53 12.53 -12.87
C ILE A 60 -14.58 13.49 -12.14
N VAL A 61 -13.42 12.99 -11.70
CA VAL A 61 -12.40 13.77 -11.00
C VAL A 61 -11.87 14.93 -11.86
N ASP A 62 -11.60 14.68 -13.15
CA ASP A 62 -11.15 15.72 -14.07
C ASP A 62 -12.21 16.82 -14.28
N ARG A 63 -13.49 16.43 -14.43
CA ARG A 63 -14.58 17.42 -14.54
C ARG A 63 -14.74 18.24 -13.27
N TRP A 64 -14.68 17.59 -12.12
CA TRP A 64 -14.78 18.24 -10.82
C TRP A 64 -13.68 19.30 -10.63
N VAL A 65 -12.41 18.94 -10.87
CA VAL A 65 -11.29 19.89 -10.71
C VAL A 65 -11.43 21.06 -11.69
N LYS A 66 -11.79 20.82 -12.95
CA LYS A 66 -11.99 21.90 -13.92
C LYS A 66 -13.10 22.85 -13.51
N GLN A 67 -14.25 22.33 -13.11
CA GLN A 67 -15.38 23.15 -12.62
C GLN A 67 -14.98 24.01 -11.43
N LEU A 68 -14.24 23.42 -10.48
CA LEU A 68 -13.76 24.11 -9.31
C LEU A 68 -12.76 25.22 -9.65
N THR A 69 -11.82 24.98 -10.57
CA THR A 69 -10.87 26.00 -11.03
C THR A 69 -11.58 27.15 -11.74
N THR A 70 -12.60 26.87 -12.56
CA THR A 70 -13.41 27.89 -13.24
C THR A 70 -14.19 28.76 -12.25
N GLN A 71 -14.80 28.15 -11.21
CA GLN A 71 -15.61 28.88 -10.22
C GLN A 71 -14.78 29.85 -9.36
N ARG A 72 -13.48 29.62 -9.21
CA ARG A 72 -12.59 30.44 -8.39
C ARG A 72 -11.95 31.62 -9.13
N GLU A 73 -12.40 31.89 -10.37
CA GLU A 73 -11.94 33.01 -11.20
C GLU A 73 -10.41 33.04 -11.40
N TYR A 74 -9.76 31.87 -11.42
CA TYR A 74 -8.36 31.79 -11.82
C TYR A 74 -8.19 32.23 -13.29
N PRO A 75 -7.03 32.80 -13.66
CA PRO A 75 -6.82 33.35 -15.00
C PRO A 75 -7.22 32.39 -16.13
N ASP A 76 -7.84 32.94 -17.17
CA ASP A 76 -8.22 32.20 -18.39
C ASP A 76 -7.03 31.38 -18.90
N GLY A 77 -7.23 30.07 -19.06
CA GLY A 77 -6.21 29.07 -19.42
C GLY A 77 -5.79 28.14 -18.27
N MET A 78 -5.88 28.56 -17.00
CA MET A 78 -5.54 27.68 -15.88
C MET A 78 -6.56 26.54 -15.70
N ALA A 79 -7.84 26.80 -15.98
CA ALA A 79 -8.89 25.78 -15.94
C ALA A 79 -8.74 24.72 -17.04
N GLU A 80 -8.20 25.07 -18.22
CA GLU A 80 -7.95 24.09 -19.28
C GLU A 80 -6.85 23.10 -18.90
N HIS A 81 -5.87 23.57 -18.14
CA HIS A 81 -4.73 22.79 -17.63
C HIS A 81 -4.96 22.21 -16.23
N ALA A 82 -6.12 22.46 -15.61
CA ALA A 82 -6.43 21.94 -14.30
C ALA A 82 -6.71 20.44 -14.40
N THR A 83 -5.87 19.67 -13.72
CA THR A 83 -5.89 18.21 -13.75
C THR A 83 -5.74 17.64 -12.35
N ALA A 84 -6.35 16.48 -12.13
CA ALA A 84 -6.08 15.64 -10.99
C ALA A 84 -5.80 14.22 -11.47
N LEU A 85 -4.98 13.51 -10.70
CA LEU A 85 -4.49 12.19 -11.08
C LEU A 85 -5.11 11.13 -10.17
N LEU A 86 -5.82 10.16 -10.75
CA LEU A 86 -6.35 9.00 -10.04
C LEU A 86 -5.36 7.83 -10.12
N LEU A 87 -4.85 7.40 -8.97
CA LEU A 87 -3.88 6.30 -8.86
C LEU A 87 -4.47 5.15 -8.05
N PRO A 88 -4.72 3.98 -8.66
CA PRO A 88 -5.07 2.80 -7.88
C PRO A 88 -3.84 2.32 -7.10
N PHE A 89 -4.04 1.88 -5.86
CA PHE A 89 -2.97 1.34 -5.01
C PHE A 89 -3.38 0.02 -4.35
N GLY A 90 -2.69 -0.35 -3.27
CA GLY A 90 -3.07 -1.49 -2.44
C GLY A 90 -2.98 -2.82 -3.18
N SER A 91 -3.93 -3.71 -2.91
CA SER A 91 -3.89 -5.07 -3.46
C SER A 91 -4.10 -5.13 -4.98
N TYR A 92 -4.84 -4.16 -5.53
CA TYR A 92 -5.04 -3.99 -6.96
C TYR A 92 -3.74 -3.60 -7.65
N ARG A 93 -3.04 -2.58 -7.15
CA ARG A 93 -1.74 -2.15 -7.71
C ARG A 93 -0.66 -3.21 -7.62
N LEU A 94 -0.63 -3.95 -6.50
CA LEU A 94 0.28 -5.09 -6.35
C LEU A 94 -0.06 -6.25 -7.31
N GLY A 95 -1.26 -6.27 -7.90
CA GLY A 95 -1.73 -7.33 -8.78
C GLY A 95 -1.99 -8.64 -8.04
N VAL A 96 -2.48 -8.55 -6.80
CA VAL A 96 -2.83 -9.67 -5.91
C VAL A 96 -4.22 -9.52 -5.29
N HIS A 97 -5.05 -8.71 -5.91
CA HIS A 97 -6.48 -8.67 -5.67
C HIS A 97 -7.12 -9.97 -6.16
N GLY A 98 -8.21 -10.35 -5.49
CA GLY A 98 -9.04 -11.48 -5.86
C GLY A 98 -10.50 -11.06 -6.03
N ARG A 99 -11.36 -12.03 -6.33
CA ARG A 99 -12.79 -11.78 -6.56
C ARG A 99 -13.43 -11.05 -5.38
N GLY A 100 -14.20 -10.00 -5.68
CA GLY A 100 -14.86 -9.18 -4.69
C GLY A 100 -13.94 -8.31 -3.81
N SER A 101 -12.64 -8.20 -4.14
CA SER A 101 -11.77 -7.22 -3.45
C SER A 101 -12.21 -5.79 -3.76
N ASP A 102 -11.92 -4.88 -2.85
CA ASP A 102 -12.04 -3.44 -3.03
C ASP A 102 -10.99 -2.89 -4.02
N VAL A 103 -11.29 -1.73 -4.59
CA VAL A 103 -10.32 -0.89 -5.31
C VAL A 103 -9.96 0.29 -4.42
N ASP A 104 -8.74 0.27 -3.90
CA ASP A 104 -8.15 1.44 -3.26
C ASP A 104 -7.65 2.41 -4.33
N ALA A 105 -8.13 3.66 -4.33
CA ALA A 105 -7.71 4.68 -5.28
C ALA A 105 -7.38 6.01 -4.59
N LEU A 106 -6.33 6.68 -5.05
CA LEU A 106 -5.90 7.98 -4.55
C LEU A 106 -6.14 9.04 -5.63
N VAL A 107 -6.88 10.09 -5.28
CA VAL A 107 -6.95 11.32 -6.07
C VAL A 107 -5.83 12.25 -5.62
N VAL A 108 -4.94 12.61 -6.54
CA VAL A 108 -3.90 13.62 -6.34
C VAL A 108 -4.37 14.92 -6.99
N GLY A 109 -4.67 15.92 -6.15
CA GLY A 109 -5.15 17.24 -6.57
C GLY A 109 -4.12 18.35 -6.35
N PRO A 110 -4.32 19.52 -6.98
CA PRO A 110 -3.42 20.66 -6.83
C PRO A 110 -3.54 21.32 -5.44
N ALA A 111 -2.59 22.20 -5.14
CA ALA A 111 -2.40 22.80 -3.82
C ALA A 111 -3.60 23.62 -3.31
N TYR A 112 -4.39 24.17 -4.23
CA TYR A 112 -5.54 25.01 -3.88
C TYR A 112 -6.81 24.21 -3.58
N VAL A 113 -6.84 22.91 -3.84
CA VAL A 113 -8.03 22.07 -3.61
C VAL A 113 -7.99 21.51 -2.20
N ASP A 114 -8.94 21.95 -1.38
CA ASP A 114 -9.11 21.60 0.03
C ASP A 114 -9.75 20.22 0.20
N ARG A 115 -9.25 19.47 1.19
CA ARG A 115 -9.76 18.12 1.45
C ARG A 115 -11.19 18.14 1.98
N HIS A 116 -11.51 19.05 2.90
CA HIS A 116 -12.79 19.03 3.58
C HIS A 116 -13.89 19.58 2.68
N HIS A 117 -13.70 20.80 2.20
CA HIS A 117 -14.70 21.46 1.37
C HIS A 117 -14.76 20.85 -0.02
N ASP A 118 -13.64 20.79 -0.74
CA ASP A 118 -13.70 20.46 -2.16
C ASP A 118 -13.80 18.94 -2.39
N PHE A 119 -13.01 18.13 -1.67
CA PHE A 119 -13.04 16.68 -1.86
C PHE A 119 -14.22 15.99 -1.15
N PHE A 120 -14.49 16.31 0.12
CA PHE A 120 -15.61 15.66 0.82
C PHE A 120 -16.96 16.28 0.48
N ASP A 121 -17.11 17.61 0.47
CA ASP A 121 -18.42 18.22 0.22
C ASP A 121 -18.73 18.29 -1.28
N VAL A 122 -17.86 18.91 -2.10
CA VAL A 122 -18.15 19.13 -3.53
C VAL A 122 -18.07 17.83 -4.33
N LEU A 123 -16.93 17.13 -4.35
CA LEU A 123 -16.82 15.85 -5.07
C LEU A 123 -17.74 14.78 -4.46
N GLY A 124 -17.91 14.76 -3.13
CA GLY A 124 -18.88 13.88 -2.49
C GLY A 124 -20.32 14.13 -2.98
N GLY A 125 -20.71 15.39 -3.18
CA GLY A 125 -21.98 15.75 -3.80
C GLY A 125 -22.10 15.27 -5.24
N VAL A 126 -21.08 15.48 -6.07
CA VAL A 126 -21.04 14.99 -7.47
C VAL A 126 -21.18 13.47 -7.53
N LEU A 127 -20.51 12.74 -6.63
CA LEU A 127 -20.62 11.28 -6.53
C LEU A 127 -22.01 10.84 -6.07
N ALA A 128 -22.67 11.59 -5.18
CA ALA A 128 -24.02 11.29 -4.71
C ALA A 128 -25.09 11.44 -5.82
N GLU A 129 -24.88 12.36 -6.77
CA GLU A 129 -25.77 12.58 -7.92
C GLU A 129 -25.48 11.62 -9.09
N THR A 130 -24.38 10.89 -9.04
CA THR A 130 -23.99 9.95 -10.10
C THR A 130 -24.79 8.65 -9.96
N GLU A 131 -25.70 8.37 -10.90
CA GLU A 131 -26.61 7.20 -10.88
C GLU A 131 -25.88 5.85 -10.70
N ALA A 132 -24.65 5.75 -11.23
CA ALA A 132 -23.84 4.54 -11.14
C ALA A 132 -23.19 4.30 -9.76
N VAL A 133 -23.30 5.25 -8.83
CA VAL A 133 -22.73 5.21 -7.48
C VAL A 133 -23.82 4.85 -6.47
N THR A 134 -23.52 3.87 -5.63
CA THR A 134 -24.38 3.37 -4.55
C THR A 134 -23.55 3.21 -3.27
N GLU A 135 -24.20 3.03 -2.12
CA GLU A 135 -23.51 2.81 -0.83
C GLU A 135 -22.45 3.89 -0.49
N LEU A 136 -22.69 5.16 -0.90
CA LEU A 136 -21.75 6.27 -0.67
C LEU A 136 -21.66 6.61 0.82
N GLN A 137 -20.44 6.61 1.36
CA GLN A 137 -20.13 6.95 2.73
C GLN A 137 -18.88 7.84 2.80
N LEU A 138 -19.04 9.06 3.29
CA LEU A 138 -17.95 10.00 3.53
C LEU A 138 -17.40 9.80 4.95
N VAL A 139 -16.10 9.56 5.09
CA VAL A 139 -15.45 9.30 6.40
C VAL A 139 -14.25 10.24 6.62
N PRO A 140 -14.49 11.54 6.84
CA PRO A 140 -13.42 12.52 7.03
C PRO A 140 -12.63 12.33 8.34
N GLY A 141 -13.26 11.75 9.37
CA GLY A 141 -12.66 11.55 10.70
C GLY A 141 -11.79 10.29 10.87
N ALA A 142 -11.58 9.51 9.81
CA ALA A 142 -10.74 8.31 9.88
C ALA A 142 -9.25 8.67 10.01
N TYR A 143 -8.43 7.70 10.47
CA TYR A 143 -6.97 7.86 10.55
C TYR A 143 -6.35 8.24 9.18
N VAL A 144 -6.90 7.70 8.11
CA VAL A 144 -6.72 8.15 6.73
C VAL A 144 -8.11 8.51 6.19
N PRO A 145 -8.43 9.79 5.96
CA PRO A 145 -9.73 10.21 5.45
C PRO A 145 -10.07 9.53 4.11
N VAL A 146 -11.29 9.04 3.97
CA VAL A 146 -11.71 8.21 2.83
C VAL A 146 -13.17 8.42 2.47
N ILE A 147 -13.49 8.38 1.17
CA ILE A 147 -14.84 8.22 0.63
C ILE A 147 -15.00 6.76 0.21
N LYS A 148 -15.99 6.07 0.74
CA LYS A 148 -16.30 4.68 0.38
C LYS A 148 -17.55 4.64 -0.48
N MET A 149 -17.54 3.83 -1.52
CA MET A 149 -18.70 3.68 -2.40
C MET A 149 -18.72 2.34 -3.12
N ARG A 150 -19.87 2.01 -3.71
CA ARG A 150 -20.02 0.98 -4.72
C ARG A 150 -20.33 1.64 -6.06
N PHE A 151 -19.37 1.63 -6.98
CA PHE A 151 -19.50 2.19 -8.32
C PHE A 151 -19.67 1.04 -9.33
N ARG A 152 -20.83 0.95 -10.00
CA ARG A 152 -21.18 -0.14 -10.94
C ARG A 152 -20.97 -1.53 -10.35
N GLY A 153 -21.32 -1.69 -9.07
CA GLY A 153 -21.15 -2.95 -8.35
C GLY A 153 -19.77 -3.17 -7.72
N VAL A 154 -18.74 -2.41 -8.12
CA VAL A 154 -17.37 -2.51 -7.58
C VAL A 154 -17.22 -1.64 -6.34
N GLN A 155 -16.69 -2.21 -5.25
CA GLN A 155 -16.38 -1.46 -4.04
C GLN A 155 -15.11 -0.63 -4.25
N VAL A 156 -15.18 0.67 -3.97
CA VAL A 156 -14.09 1.64 -4.14
C VAL A 156 -13.90 2.43 -2.85
N ASP A 157 -12.66 2.45 -2.36
CA ASP A 157 -12.21 3.30 -1.26
C ASP A 157 -11.33 4.41 -1.88
N LEU A 158 -11.87 5.64 -1.92
CA LEU A 158 -11.28 6.81 -2.57
C LEU A 158 -10.65 7.74 -1.54
N LEU A 159 -9.33 7.92 -1.64
CA LEU A 159 -8.53 8.80 -0.80
C LEU A 159 -8.18 10.07 -1.56
N TYR A 160 -7.75 11.09 -0.82
CA TYR A 160 -7.30 12.36 -1.40
C TYR A 160 -5.94 12.80 -0.87
N ALA A 161 -5.13 13.36 -1.76
CA ALA A 161 -3.90 14.05 -1.46
C ALA A 161 -3.79 15.35 -2.26
N SER A 162 -3.65 16.48 -1.57
CA SER A 162 -3.29 17.75 -2.21
C SER A 162 -1.77 17.87 -2.22
N VAL A 163 -1.18 18.02 -3.41
CA VAL A 163 0.27 18.25 -3.55
C VAL A 163 0.55 19.73 -3.75
N CYS A 164 1.74 20.19 -3.36
CA CYS A 164 2.15 21.59 -3.49
C CYS A 164 2.48 22.00 -4.95
N LEU A 165 1.61 21.66 -5.89
CA LEU A 165 1.70 21.98 -7.32
C LEU A 165 0.44 22.75 -7.76
N PRO A 166 0.56 23.75 -8.64
CA PRO A 166 -0.58 24.47 -9.20
C PRO A 166 -1.38 23.64 -10.22
N ALA A 167 -0.75 22.66 -10.85
CA ALA A 167 -1.39 21.69 -11.74
C ALA A 167 -0.69 20.34 -11.54
N VAL A 168 -1.46 19.24 -11.61
CA VAL A 168 -0.94 17.89 -11.36
C VAL A 168 -0.61 17.22 -12.69
N PRO A 169 0.68 17.00 -13.02
CA PRO A 169 1.03 16.34 -14.27
C PRO A 169 0.57 14.87 -14.26
N MET A 170 0.12 14.36 -15.41
CA MET A 170 -0.39 12.98 -15.52
C MET A 170 0.71 11.93 -15.32
N ASP A 171 1.96 12.30 -15.54
CA ASP A 171 3.16 11.50 -15.31
C ASP A 171 3.86 11.82 -13.97
N LEU A 172 3.14 12.46 -13.03
CA LEU A 172 3.69 12.81 -11.72
C LEU A 172 4.29 11.59 -11.01
N ASP A 173 5.59 11.64 -10.78
CA ASP A 173 6.29 10.62 -10.02
C ASP A 173 6.16 10.86 -8.50
N LEU A 174 5.31 10.06 -7.86
CA LEU A 174 5.12 10.11 -6.41
C LEU A 174 6.28 9.50 -5.61
N ARG A 175 7.37 9.01 -6.21
CA ARG A 175 8.52 8.44 -5.48
C ARG A 175 9.39 9.52 -4.83
N GLY A 176 9.52 10.68 -5.48
CA GLY A 176 10.37 11.77 -5.02
C GLY A 176 10.00 12.22 -3.60
N ARG A 177 11.00 12.47 -2.76
CA ARG A 177 10.79 12.99 -1.39
C ARG A 177 10.20 14.41 -1.42
N SER A 178 10.52 15.19 -2.45
CA SER A 178 10.01 16.55 -2.68
C SER A 178 8.48 16.63 -2.71
N VAL A 179 7.80 15.59 -3.18
CA VAL A 179 6.32 15.53 -3.21
C VAL A 179 5.72 15.59 -1.81
N LEU A 180 6.47 15.20 -0.77
CA LEU A 180 6.03 15.21 0.62
C LEU A 180 6.27 16.55 1.35
N CYS A 181 6.92 17.52 0.70
CA CYS A 181 7.28 18.79 1.32
C CYS A 181 6.04 19.63 1.64
N GLY A 182 5.93 20.10 2.88
CA GLY A 182 4.86 21.02 3.31
C GLY A 182 3.48 20.37 3.48
N LEU A 183 3.38 19.04 3.44
CA LEU A 183 2.11 18.32 3.52
C LEU A 183 1.66 18.05 4.96
N ASP A 184 0.35 18.05 5.19
CA ASP A 184 -0.24 17.59 6.45
C ASP A 184 -0.16 16.05 6.58
N MET A 185 -0.20 15.57 7.82
CA MET A 185 -0.04 14.14 8.12
C MET A 185 -1.09 13.24 7.44
N ALA A 186 -2.31 13.71 7.18
CA ALA A 186 -3.31 12.90 6.50
C ALA A 186 -3.01 12.80 4.99
N THR A 187 -2.49 13.85 4.35
CA THR A 187 -2.03 13.79 2.94
C THR A 187 -0.85 12.83 2.82
N VAL A 188 0.12 12.91 3.73
CA VAL A 188 1.27 12.00 3.77
C VAL A 188 0.81 10.55 3.90
N ARG A 189 -0.17 10.26 4.76
CA ARG A 189 -0.74 8.91 4.91
C ARG A 189 -1.44 8.44 3.64
N SER A 190 -2.20 9.29 2.97
CA SER A 190 -2.86 8.97 1.70
C SER A 190 -1.84 8.62 0.60
N LEU A 191 -0.78 9.42 0.45
CA LEU A 191 0.29 9.19 -0.52
C LEU A 191 1.09 7.90 -0.23
N ASN A 192 1.28 7.57 1.05
CA ASN A 192 2.04 6.40 1.46
C ASN A 192 1.46 5.08 0.90
N GLY A 193 0.14 4.98 0.71
CA GLY A 193 -0.49 3.80 0.13
C GLY A 193 0.07 3.45 -1.26
N VAL A 194 0.16 4.46 -2.14
CA VAL A 194 0.73 4.32 -3.49
C VAL A 194 2.24 4.09 -3.41
N ARG A 195 2.95 4.92 -2.65
CA ARG A 195 4.42 4.88 -2.55
C ARG A 195 4.93 3.53 -2.06
N VAL A 196 4.29 2.95 -1.04
CA VAL A 196 4.69 1.64 -0.50
C VAL A 196 4.45 0.52 -1.51
N ALA A 197 3.32 0.52 -2.21
CA ALA A 197 3.02 -0.50 -3.20
C ALA A 197 4.03 -0.49 -4.37
N ASP A 198 4.32 0.70 -4.90
CA ASP A 198 5.31 0.87 -5.98
C ASP A 198 6.72 0.49 -5.52
N GLU A 199 7.11 0.87 -4.30
CA GLU A 199 8.43 0.54 -3.78
C GLU A 199 8.60 -0.96 -3.53
N ILE A 200 7.55 -1.66 -3.06
CA ILE A 200 7.57 -3.12 -2.96
C ILE A 200 7.81 -3.77 -4.34
N LEU A 201 7.07 -3.34 -5.37
CA LEU A 201 7.20 -3.89 -6.73
C LEU A 201 8.58 -3.61 -7.33
N ARG A 202 9.22 -2.49 -6.98
CA ARG A 202 10.58 -2.16 -7.42
C ARG A 202 11.65 -3.01 -6.72
N LEU A 203 11.42 -3.36 -5.45
CA LEU A 203 12.37 -4.06 -4.60
C LEU A 203 12.33 -5.59 -4.76
N VAL A 204 11.31 -6.14 -5.43
CA VAL A 204 11.23 -7.58 -5.71
C VAL A 204 11.94 -7.92 -7.03
N PRO A 205 12.76 -8.99 -7.08
CA PRO A 205 13.49 -9.37 -8.28
C PRO A 205 12.60 -9.83 -9.45
N GLU A 206 11.51 -10.54 -9.15
CA GLU A 206 10.57 -11.06 -10.14
C GLU A 206 9.13 -10.88 -9.63
N ALA A 207 8.37 -10.03 -10.31
CA ALA A 207 7.04 -9.59 -9.86
C ALA A 207 5.98 -10.71 -9.95
N GLY A 208 6.07 -11.60 -10.94
CA GLY A 208 5.17 -12.74 -11.09
C GLY A 208 5.26 -13.70 -9.90
N ALA A 209 6.48 -14.09 -9.54
CA ALA A 209 6.77 -14.98 -8.43
C ALA A 209 6.35 -14.37 -7.10
N PHE A 210 6.61 -13.08 -6.90
CA PHE A 210 6.10 -12.32 -5.76
C PHE A 210 4.57 -12.38 -5.67
N ARG A 211 3.86 -12.08 -6.76
CA ARG A 211 2.39 -12.04 -6.79
C ARG A 211 1.77 -13.40 -6.49
N THR A 212 2.26 -14.48 -7.12
CA THR A 212 1.76 -15.84 -6.89
C THR A 212 2.02 -16.29 -5.45
N THR A 213 3.22 -16.02 -4.92
CA THR A 213 3.57 -16.34 -3.52
C THR A 213 2.69 -15.56 -2.55
N LEU A 214 2.48 -14.25 -2.79
CA LEU A 214 1.66 -13.41 -1.93
C LEU A 214 0.18 -13.81 -1.96
N ARG A 215 -0.37 -14.23 -3.11
CA ARG A 215 -1.72 -14.82 -3.17
C ARG A 215 -1.85 -16.05 -2.27
N CYS A 216 -0.90 -16.98 -2.37
CA CYS A 216 -0.87 -18.19 -1.55
C CYS A 216 -0.79 -17.85 -0.05
N VAL A 217 0.13 -16.98 0.35
CA VAL A 217 0.31 -16.57 1.76
C VAL A 217 -0.92 -15.83 2.30
N LYS A 218 -1.52 -14.92 1.52
CA LYS A 218 -2.76 -14.23 1.93
C LYS A 218 -3.91 -15.21 2.12
N HIS A 219 -4.08 -16.17 1.21
CA HIS A 219 -5.11 -17.18 1.32
C HIS A 219 -4.90 -18.06 2.56
N TRP A 220 -3.68 -18.54 2.78
CA TRP A 220 -3.30 -19.26 3.99
C TRP A 220 -3.59 -18.45 5.26
N ALA A 221 -3.15 -17.19 5.33
CA ALA A 221 -3.34 -16.34 6.51
C ALA A 221 -4.82 -16.13 6.84
N LYS A 222 -5.66 -15.93 5.81
CA LYS A 222 -7.13 -15.84 5.96
C LYS A 222 -7.72 -17.15 6.46
N ALA A 223 -7.37 -18.29 5.85
CA ALA A 223 -7.85 -19.61 6.25
C ALA A 223 -7.43 -19.99 7.69
N ARG A 224 -6.31 -19.43 8.18
CA ARG A 224 -5.81 -19.63 9.55
C ARG A 224 -6.30 -18.59 10.56
N GLY A 225 -7.11 -17.60 10.13
CA GLY A 225 -7.66 -16.58 11.02
C GLY A 225 -6.65 -15.54 11.53
N ILE A 226 -5.51 -15.38 10.86
CA ILE A 226 -4.41 -14.47 11.27
C ILE A 226 -4.23 -13.29 10.31
N TYR A 227 -5.29 -12.93 9.58
CA TYR A 227 -5.31 -11.80 8.65
C TYR A 227 -6.26 -10.71 9.16
N SER A 228 -5.76 -9.78 9.98
CA SER A 228 -6.52 -8.59 10.43
C SER A 228 -5.66 -7.59 11.19
N ASN A 229 -5.42 -6.42 10.61
CA ASN A 229 -4.71 -5.34 11.30
C ASN A 229 -5.49 -4.79 12.51
N ALA A 230 -6.82 -4.69 12.38
CA ALA A 230 -7.69 -4.19 13.45
C ALA A 230 -7.67 -5.08 14.70
N MET A 231 -7.40 -6.37 14.54
CA MET A 231 -7.29 -7.35 15.64
C MET A 231 -5.85 -7.54 16.12
N GLY A 232 -4.89 -6.71 15.66
CA GLY A 232 -3.48 -6.82 16.02
C GLY A 232 -2.68 -7.88 15.27
N PHE A 233 -3.28 -8.55 14.26
CA PHE A 233 -2.56 -9.44 13.34
C PHE A 233 -2.00 -8.67 12.14
N VAL A 234 -1.30 -9.39 11.27
CA VAL A 234 -0.67 -8.80 10.08
C VAL A 234 -1.74 -8.47 9.03
N GLY A 235 -1.77 -7.22 8.58
CA GLY A 235 -2.62 -6.75 7.47
C GLY A 235 -2.01 -7.01 6.09
N GLY A 236 -2.71 -6.61 5.03
CA GLY A 236 -2.30 -6.89 3.64
C GLY A 236 -0.90 -6.41 3.26
N VAL A 237 -0.57 -5.15 3.59
CA VAL A 237 0.76 -4.58 3.33
C VAL A 237 1.86 -5.29 4.14
N GLY A 238 1.56 -5.68 5.38
CA GLY A 238 2.50 -6.43 6.21
C GLY A 238 2.86 -7.78 5.59
N TRP A 239 1.87 -8.55 5.12
CA TRP A 239 2.13 -9.80 4.40
C TRP A 239 2.92 -9.56 3.10
N ALA A 240 2.63 -8.47 2.37
CA ALA A 240 3.38 -8.10 1.17
C ALA A 240 4.86 -7.82 1.48
N ILE A 241 5.16 -7.10 2.57
CA ILE A 241 6.53 -6.85 3.02
C ILE A 241 7.24 -8.15 3.39
N LEU A 242 6.60 -9.04 4.15
CA LEU A 242 7.19 -10.33 4.53
C LEU A 242 7.52 -11.17 3.29
N VAL A 243 6.61 -11.26 2.32
CA VAL A 243 6.83 -12.01 1.07
C VAL A 243 7.92 -11.35 0.22
N ALA A 244 7.90 -10.03 0.06
CA ALA A 244 8.91 -9.30 -0.69
C ALA A 244 10.31 -9.54 -0.13
N ARG A 245 10.46 -9.59 1.21
CA ARG A 245 11.74 -9.92 1.84
C ARG A 245 12.24 -11.30 1.44
N VAL A 246 11.36 -12.29 1.39
CA VAL A 246 11.75 -13.65 0.96
C VAL A 246 12.16 -13.66 -0.52
N CYS A 247 11.47 -12.91 -1.38
CA CYS A 247 11.85 -12.75 -2.78
C CYS A 247 13.26 -12.13 -2.92
N GLN A 248 13.61 -11.12 -2.11
CA GLN A 248 14.96 -10.54 -2.10
C GLN A 248 16.05 -11.54 -1.72
N LEU A 249 15.75 -12.45 -0.78
CA LEU A 249 16.69 -13.47 -0.31
C LEU A 249 16.87 -14.62 -1.32
N TYR A 250 15.90 -14.81 -2.21
CA TYR A 250 15.86 -15.90 -3.22
C TYR A 250 15.43 -15.36 -4.60
N PRO A 251 16.25 -14.53 -5.26
CA PRO A 251 15.83 -13.74 -6.43
C PRO A 251 15.41 -14.57 -7.64
N ASN A 252 15.96 -15.78 -7.79
CA ASN A 252 15.71 -16.65 -8.94
C ASN A 252 14.68 -17.76 -8.63
N ALA A 253 14.07 -17.78 -7.44
CA ALA A 253 13.23 -18.89 -7.01
C ALA A 253 11.79 -18.78 -7.54
N ALA A 254 11.22 -19.92 -7.94
CA ALA A 254 9.81 -20.03 -8.32
C ALA A 254 8.88 -19.98 -7.09
N PRO A 255 7.57 -19.69 -7.26
CA PRO A 255 6.60 -19.70 -6.16
C PRO A 255 6.61 -20.96 -5.29
N SER A 256 6.72 -22.15 -5.90
CA SER A 256 6.78 -23.44 -5.17
C SER A 256 7.98 -23.52 -4.22
N MET A 257 9.07 -22.84 -4.56
CA MET A 257 10.28 -22.72 -3.75
C MET A 257 10.15 -21.64 -2.67
N LEU A 258 9.48 -20.52 -2.98
CA LEU A 258 9.34 -19.36 -2.11
C LEU A 258 8.40 -19.62 -0.93
N VAL A 259 7.27 -20.29 -1.14
CA VAL A 259 6.27 -20.60 -0.09
C VAL A 259 6.87 -21.37 1.11
N PRO A 260 7.57 -22.51 0.95
CA PRO A 260 8.17 -23.19 2.09
C PRO A 260 9.31 -22.39 2.74
N ARG A 261 10.08 -21.62 1.95
CA ARG A 261 11.13 -20.74 2.46
C ARG A 261 10.57 -19.60 3.32
N PHE A 262 9.42 -19.06 2.94
CA PHE A 262 8.69 -18.06 3.72
C PHE A 262 8.42 -18.57 5.13
N PHE A 263 7.82 -19.77 5.27
CA PHE A 263 7.54 -20.34 6.58
C PHE A 263 8.82 -20.67 7.36
N ARG A 264 9.85 -21.20 6.69
CA ARG A 264 11.13 -21.49 7.34
C ARG A 264 11.81 -20.23 7.89
N ILE A 265 11.84 -19.15 7.11
CA ILE A 265 12.45 -17.88 7.55
C ILE A 265 11.70 -17.31 8.74
N PHE A 266 10.37 -17.15 8.64
CA PHE A 266 9.62 -16.43 9.65
C PHE A 266 9.34 -17.26 10.92
N SER A 267 9.43 -18.58 10.86
CA SER A 267 9.43 -19.44 12.05
C SER A 267 10.73 -19.36 12.85
N GLN A 268 11.85 -19.01 12.21
CA GLN A 268 13.18 -18.89 12.83
C GLN A 268 13.63 -17.43 13.00
N TRP A 269 12.76 -16.48 12.66
CA TRP A 269 13.07 -15.06 12.72
C TRP A 269 13.27 -14.61 14.16
N LYS A 270 14.38 -13.92 14.42
CA LYS A 270 14.75 -13.45 15.76
C LYS A 270 13.99 -12.17 16.12
N TRP A 271 12.68 -12.27 16.33
CA TRP A 271 11.86 -11.15 16.82
C TRP A 271 12.45 -10.61 18.15
N PRO A 272 12.45 -9.28 18.38
CA PRO A 272 11.76 -8.21 17.65
C PRO A 272 12.58 -7.56 16.52
N SER A 273 13.58 -8.27 15.95
CA SER A 273 14.36 -7.72 14.83
C SER A 273 13.44 -7.32 13.66
N PRO A 274 13.60 -6.13 13.07
CA PRO A 274 12.69 -5.65 12.03
C PRO A 274 12.89 -6.37 10.71
N VAL A 275 11.81 -6.51 9.96
CA VAL A 275 11.87 -6.92 8.55
C VAL A 275 11.97 -5.66 7.70
N MET A 276 13.12 -5.46 7.04
CA MET A 276 13.39 -4.29 6.20
C MET A 276 13.60 -4.74 4.74
N LEU A 277 13.04 -3.98 3.79
CA LEU A 277 13.23 -4.22 2.35
C LEU A 277 14.33 -3.36 1.74
N LYS A 278 14.63 -2.22 2.37
CA LYS A 278 15.71 -1.31 2.03
C LYS A 278 16.19 -0.60 3.30
N ASP A 279 17.34 0.06 3.22
CA ASP A 279 17.85 0.89 4.30
C ASP A 279 16.91 2.08 4.55
N ILE A 280 16.87 2.54 5.80
CA ILE A 280 16.04 3.67 6.23
C ILE A 280 16.71 4.95 5.74
N GLU A 281 16.04 5.68 4.87
CA GLU A 281 16.48 7.01 4.41
C GLU A 281 16.20 8.04 5.51
N HIS A 282 17.24 8.69 6.03
CA HIS A 282 17.10 9.79 6.98
C HIS A 282 17.12 11.15 6.27
N ASP A 283 16.45 12.13 6.89
CA ASP A 283 16.41 13.52 6.42
C ASP A 283 17.83 14.12 6.29
N ASP A 284 18.80 13.59 7.02
CA ASP A 284 20.19 14.06 7.06
C ASP A 284 21.06 13.52 5.89
N ASP A 285 20.58 12.55 5.11
CA ASP A 285 21.42 11.75 4.19
C ASP A 285 21.64 12.37 2.78
N GLY A 286 21.13 13.58 2.50
CA GLY A 286 21.13 14.10 1.11
C GLY A 286 21.20 15.62 0.91
N GLY A 287 21.35 16.43 1.95
CA GLY A 287 21.36 17.90 1.83
C GLY A 287 20.01 18.52 1.43
N GLU A 288 18.95 17.72 1.37
CA GLU A 288 17.57 18.18 1.18
C GLU A 288 16.98 18.73 2.49
N MET A 289 15.95 19.57 2.38
CA MET A 289 15.26 20.10 3.56
C MET A 289 14.61 18.97 4.37
N PRO A 290 14.77 18.93 5.72
CA PRO A 290 14.13 17.94 6.55
C PRO A 290 12.61 18.00 6.43
N LEU A 291 11.96 16.85 6.23
CA LEU A 291 10.50 16.76 6.15
C LEU A 291 9.88 16.77 7.55
N GLY A 292 10.65 16.43 8.59
CA GLY A 292 10.17 16.39 9.97
C GLY A 292 9.09 15.33 10.21
N LEU A 293 8.96 14.38 9.29
CA LEU A 293 7.98 13.31 9.37
C LEU A 293 8.44 12.22 10.36
N PRO A 294 7.52 11.56 11.08
CA PRO A 294 7.88 10.47 11.97
C PRO A 294 8.51 9.29 11.20
N VAL A 295 9.78 8.99 11.50
CA VAL A 295 10.49 7.83 10.96
C VAL A 295 10.66 6.78 12.06
N TRP A 296 10.35 5.53 11.74
CA TRP A 296 10.63 4.41 12.64
C TRP A 296 12.13 4.18 12.68
N ASP A 297 12.75 4.35 13.85
CA ASP A 297 14.12 3.92 14.12
C ASP A 297 14.20 3.49 15.59
N PRO A 298 14.43 2.21 15.90
CA PRO A 298 14.47 1.71 17.27
C PRO A 298 15.61 2.33 18.10
N ARG A 299 16.64 2.89 17.44
CA ARG A 299 17.77 3.57 18.08
C ARG A 299 17.42 5.00 18.49
N ARG A 300 16.56 5.68 17.71
CA ARG A 300 16.15 7.08 17.97
C ARG A 300 14.83 7.15 18.75
N ASN A 301 13.91 6.20 18.53
CA ASN A 301 12.56 6.16 19.07
C ASN A 301 12.22 4.79 19.69
N PRO A 302 12.71 4.47 20.91
CA PRO A 302 12.51 3.16 21.54
C PRO A 302 11.03 2.80 21.78
N ARG A 303 10.16 3.80 21.99
CA ARG A 303 8.72 3.60 22.21
C ARG A 303 7.96 3.12 20.97
N ALA A 304 8.51 3.29 19.77
CA ALA A 304 7.90 2.83 18.51
C ALA A 304 8.09 1.33 18.25
N THR A 305 8.75 0.60 19.17
CA THR A 305 9.04 -0.85 19.02
C THR A 305 7.94 -1.77 19.53
N GLY A 306 6.81 -1.25 20.01
CA GLY A 306 5.66 -2.07 20.42
C GLY A 306 5.93 -2.99 21.62
N ALA A 307 7.12 -2.93 22.24
CA ALA A 307 7.39 -3.57 23.51
C ALA A 307 6.78 -2.76 24.66
N THR A 308 5.45 -2.67 24.71
CA THR A 308 4.77 -2.50 25.99
C THR A 308 5.05 -3.76 26.78
N SER A 309 5.90 -3.62 27.81
CA SER A 309 6.07 -4.63 28.82
C SER A 309 4.70 -5.13 29.27
N CYS A 310 4.44 -6.44 29.10
CA CYS A 310 3.41 -7.10 29.88
C CYS A 310 3.62 -6.69 31.34
N PRO A 311 2.61 -6.15 32.05
CA PRO A 311 2.74 -5.92 33.48
C PRO A 311 3.04 -7.29 34.09
N SER A 312 4.23 -7.43 34.67
CA SER A 312 4.58 -8.57 35.50
C SER A 312 3.44 -8.76 36.49
N SER A 313 2.87 -9.97 36.51
CA SER A 313 1.92 -10.40 37.50
C SER A 313 2.48 -10.11 38.90
N ARG A 314 2.02 -9.01 39.52
CA ARG A 314 2.11 -8.87 40.96
C ARG A 314 1.23 -9.95 41.53
N ARG A 315 1.86 -11.03 41.98
CA ARG A 315 1.27 -11.99 42.90
C ARG A 315 0.81 -11.19 44.12
N HIS A 316 -0.48 -10.94 44.22
CA HIS A 316 -1.10 -10.73 45.51
C HIS A 316 -1.17 -12.10 46.17
N THR A 317 -0.25 -12.36 47.09
CA THR A 317 -0.45 -13.37 48.13
C THR A 317 -1.53 -12.87 49.08
N PRO A 318 -2.61 -13.64 49.32
CA PRO A 318 -3.57 -13.33 50.35
C PRO A 318 -3.02 -13.78 51.71
N ALA A 319 -3.08 -12.88 52.69
CA ALA A 319 -3.11 -13.17 54.12
C ALA A 319 -4.09 -12.18 54.75
#